data_AF-A0A7X8YAN8-F1
#
_entry.id   AF-A0A7X8YAN8-F1
#
_cell.length_a   1.000
_cell.length_b   1.000
_cell.length_c   1.000
_cell.angle_alpha   90.00
_cell.angle_beta   90.00
_cell.angle_gamma   90.00
#
_symmetry.space_group_name_H-M   'P 1'
#
loop_
_entity.id
_entity.type
_entity.pdbx_description
1 polymer ?
#
loop_
_entity_poly.entity_id
_entity_poly.type
_entity_poly.pdbx_seq_one_letter_code
_entity_poly.pdbx_strand_id
1 'polypeptide(L)' 'MGWKTPKIEYVNGYKIVEIDGPIFKVYDGTLQIGEDFPYSGEAAAHAKSLPRRDAPRE' A
#
# COMPACT_ATOMS: atom_id res chain seq x y z
N MET A 1 2.18 24.13 -9.89
CA MET A 1 1.60 22.77 -10.04
C MET A 1 2.05 21.99 -8.82
N GLY A 2 1.22 21.92 -7.79
CA GLY A 2 1.60 21.42 -6.46
C GLY A 2 1.72 19.91 -6.47
N TRP A 3 2.94 19.38 -6.61
CA TRP A 3 3.20 17.98 -6.32
C TRP A 3 2.94 17.75 -4.84
N LYS A 4 1.81 17.12 -4.53
CA LYS A 4 1.54 16.64 -3.19
C LYS A 4 2.44 15.44 -2.98
N THR A 5 3.36 15.54 -2.02
CA THR A 5 4.30 14.46 -1.73
C THR A 5 3.49 13.19 -1.46
N PRO A 6 3.65 12.11 -2.24
CA PRO A 6 2.89 10.89 -2.04
C PRO A 6 3.20 10.33 -0.65
N LYS A 7 2.16 10.06 0.14
CA LYS A 7 2.35 9.43 1.46
C LYS A 7 2.62 7.95 1.26
N ILE A 8 3.71 7.48 1.85
CA ILE A 8 4.10 6.08 1.80
C ILE A 8 3.95 5.50 3.20
N GLU A 9 3.18 4.43 3.33
CA GLU A 9 2.99 3.68 4.57
C GLU A 9 3.33 2.21 4.33
N TYR A 10 3.86 1.52 5.33
CA TYR A 10 4.13 0.08 5.22
C TYR A 10 3.24 -0.68 6.18
N VAL A 11 2.46 -1.62 5.64
CA VAL A 11 1.49 -2.42 6.40
C VAL A 11 1.67 -3.87 6.01
N ASN A 12 1.92 -4.74 7.00
CA ASN A 12 1.96 -6.19 6.80
C ASN A 12 3.08 -6.67 5.82
N GLY A 13 4.12 -5.87 5.63
CA GLY A 13 5.18 -6.09 4.63
C GLY A 13 4.90 -5.47 3.26
N TYR A 14 3.73 -4.86 3.07
CA TYR A 14 3.30 -4.21 1.83
C TYR A 14 3.41 -2.69 1.94
N LYS A 15 3.82 -2.06 0.85
CA LYS A 15 4.01 -0.62 0.71
C LYS A 15 2.75 0.04 0.15
N ILE A 16 2.03 0.78 0.96
CA ILE A 16 0.90 1.60 0.55
C ILE A 16 1.41 2.97 0.10
N VAL A 17 0.98 3.44 -1.06
CA VAL A 17 1.34 4.74 -1.62
C VAL A 17 0.07 5.52 -1.94
N GLU A 18 -0.12 6.65 -1.26
CA GLU A 18 -1.13 7.67 -1.60
C GLU A 18 -0.61 8.45 -2.83
N ILE A 19 -1.35 8.39 -3.94
CA ILE A 19 -1.11 9.19 -5.14
C ILE A 19 -2.10 10.36 -5.22
N ASP A 20 -1.85 11.31 -6.12
CA ASP A 20 -2.58 12.57 -6.23
C ASP A 20 -4.11 12.34 -6.35
N GLY A 21 -4.84 12.59 -5.25
CA GLY A 21 -6.27 12.27 -5.09
C GLY A 21 -6.54 11.41 -3.85
N PRO A 22 -7.79 10.99 -3.60
CA PRO A 22 -8.11 9.99 -2.58
C PRO A 22 -7.80 8.60 -3.15
N ILE A 23 -6.58 8.35 -3.60
CA ILE A 23 -6.22 7.07 -4.22
C ILE A 23 -4.98 6.50 -3.54
N PHE A 24 -5.08 5.25 -3.10
CA PHE A 24 -4.05 4.49 -2.43
C PHE A 24 -3.74 3.24 -3.22
N LYS A 25 -2.46 3.00 -3.48
CA LYS A 25 -1.98 1.81 -4.18
C LYS A 25 -1.17 0.96 -3.24
N VAL A 26 -1.49 -0.32 -3.16
CA VAL A 26 -0.70 -1.28 -2.40
C VAL A 26 0.38 -1.86 -3.32
N TYR A 27 1.60 -1.83 -2.85
CA TYR A 27 2.77 -2.36 -3.51
C TYR A 27 3.43 -3.40 -2.65
N ASP A 28 4.19 -4.22 -3.31
CA ASP A 28 4.84 -5.37 -2.76
C ASP A 28 6.27 -5.38 -3.30
N GLY A 29 7.15 -4.71 -2.57
CA GLY A 29 8.44 -4.27 -3.11
C GLY A 29 8.22 -3.30 -4.29
N THR A 30 8.38 -3.80 -5.51
CA THR A 30 8.22 -3.04 -6.77
C THR A 30 6.96 -3.42 -7.55
N LEU A 31 6.21 -4.43 -7.12
CA LEU A 31 5.01 -4.91 -7.81
C LEU A 31 3.76 -4.31 -7.17
N GLN A 32 2.86 -3.68 -7.95
CA GLN A 32 1.56 -3.28 -7.42
C GLN A 32 0.70 -4.52 -7.19
N ILE A 33 0.07 -4.63 -6.03
CA ILE A 33 -0.84 -5.72 -5.68
C ILE A 33 -2.23 -5.13 -5.40
N GLY A 34 -3.23 -5.67 -6.08
CA GLY A 34 -4.61 -5.22 -5.93
C GLY A 34 -4.94 -3.96 -6.72
N GLU A 35 -6.11 -3.41 -6.42
CA GLU A 35 -6.70 -2.26 -7.11
C GLU A 35 -6.25 -0.93 -6.48
N ASP A 36 -6.64 0.17 -7.11
CA ASP A 36 -6.59 1.48 -6.49
C ASP A 36 -7.70 1.63 -5.45
N PHE A 37 -7.30 1.91 -4.20
CA PHE A 37 -8.23 2.05 -3.09
C PHE A 37 -8.58 3.53 -2.88
N PRO A 38 -9.85 3.87 -2.63
CA PRO A 38 -10.23 5.26 -2.38
C PRO A 38 -9.82 5.75 -0.98
N TYR A 39 -9.52 4.84 -0.04
CA TYR A 39 -9.14 5.16 1.33
C TYR A 39 -7.94 4.33 1.83
N SER A 40 -7.09 4.94 2.65
CA SER A 40 -5.93 4.26 3.25
C SER A 40 -6.33 3.06 4.11
N GLY A 41 -7.48 3.14 4.79
CA GLY A 41 -8.01 2.06 5.60
C GLY A 41 -8.32 0.79 4.79
N GLU A 42 -8.84 0.95 3.56
CA GLU A 42 -9.12 -0.19 2.68
C GLU A 42 -7.83 -0.78 2.11
N ALA A 43 -6.89 0.07 1.67
CA ALA A 43 -5.57 -0.38 1.24
C ALA A 43 -4.84 -1.15 2.36
N ALA A 44 -4.92 -0.65 3.60
CA ALA A 44 -4.32 -1.29 4.77
C ALA A 44 -5.04 -2.59 5.13
N ALA A 45 -6.37 -2.64 5.03
CA ALA A 45 -7.14 -3.86 5.25
C ALA A 45 -6.81 -4.93 4.21
N HIS A 46 -6.65 -4.53 2.95
CA HIS A 46 -6.21 -5.41 1.87
C HIS A 46 -4.80 -5.95 2.14
N ALA A 47 -3.84 -5.06 2.42
CA ALA A 47 -2.48 -5.45 2.78
C ALA A 47 -2.43 -6.40 4.00
N LYS A 48 -3.28 -6.19 5.01
CA LYS A 48 -3.41 -7.07 6.19
C LYS A 48 -4.09 -8.40 5.88
N SER A 49 -4.99 -8.44 4.91
CA SER A 49 -5.65 -9.66 4.45
C SER A 49 -4.71 -10.55 3.62
N LEU A 50 -3.70 -9.94 2.97
CA LEU A 50 -2.66 -10.68 2.27
C LEU A 50 -1.75 -11.44 3.25
N PRO A 51 -1.16 -12.57 2.81
CA PRO A 51 -0.21 -13.31 3.63
C PRO A 51 0.95 -12.40 4.03
N ARG A 52 1.24 -12.33 5.33
CA ARG A 52 2.37 -11.55 5.86
C ARG A 52 3.65 -11.93 5.15
N ARG A 53 4.31 -10.94 4.55
CA ARG A 53 5.66 -11.12 4.01
C ARG A 53 6.76 -11.05 5.06
N ASP A 54 6.40 -10.64 6.28
CA ASP A 54 7.16 -10.93 7.50
C ASP A 54 6.93 -12.39 7.94
N ALA A 55 7.48 -13.31 7.15
CA ALA A 55 8.01 -14.54 7.70
C ALA A 55 9.49 -14.55 7.28
N PRO A 56 10.43 -14.33 8.21
CA PRO A 56 11.79 -14.79 8.01
C PRO A 56 11.66 -16.26 7.64
N ARG A 57 12.12 -16.61 6.44
CA ARG A 57 12.28 -18.00 6.07
C ARG A 57 13.49 -18.49 6.86
N GLU A 58 13.24 -18.94 8.08
CA GLU A 58 14.24 -19.66 8.90
C GLU A 58 14.62 -20.99 8.22
#